data_AF-N9NGK9-F1
#
_entry.id   AF-N9NGK9-F1
#
_cell.length_a   1.000
_cell.length_b   1.000
_cell.length_c   1.000
_cell.angle_alpha   90.00
_cell.angle_beta   90.00
_cell.angle_gamma   90.00
#
_symmetry.space_group_name_H-M   'P 1'
#
loop_
_entity.id
_entity.type
_entity.pdbx_description
1 polymer ?
#
loop_
_entity_poly.entity_id
_entity_poly.type
_entity_poly.pdbx_seq_one_letter_code
_entity_poly.pdbx_strand_id
1 'polypeptide(L)'
;MSEQAIVKGREQVARVAMRAALENQQAEDSVELFIQHHLEEIEPDYWKKYCGSAVPTPLQVLDLLVLADPWESDEIDSREMLDFTLPDEITQYVICVSFDAKGQVIDISMES
;
A
#
# COMPACT_ATOMS: atom_id res chain seq x y z
N MET A 1 -12.80 -17.88 12.45
CA MET A 1 -11.91 -16.71 12.62
C MET A 1 -12.66 -15.53 12.03
N SER A 2 -12.76 -14.41 12.73
CA SER A 2 -13.48 -13.23 12.24
C SER A 2 -12.79 -12.66 11.01
N GLU A 3 -13.55 -12.17 10.04
CA GLU A 3 -13.04 -11.64 8.77
C GLU A 3 -11.99 -10.53 8.97
N GLN A 4 -12.19 -9.69 9.98
CA GLN A 4 -11.24 -8.66 10.41
C GLN A 4 -9.86 -9.19 10.83
N ALA A 5 -9.78 -10.42 11.36
CA ALA A 5 -8.50 -11.01 11.76
C ALA A 5 -7.69 -11.49 10.55
N ILE A 6 -8.37 -11.91 9.47
CA ILE A 6 -7.73 -12.37 8.24
C ILE A 6 -7.14 -11.15 7.50
N VAL A 7 -7.91 -10.07 7.38
CA VAL A 7 -7.46 -8.82 6.75
C VAL A 7 -6.26 -8.25 7.49
N LYS A 8 -6.30 -8.16 8.82
CA LYS A 8 -5.15 -7.68 9.62
C LYS A 8 -3.89 -8.54 9.43
N GLY A 9 -4.05 -9.86 9.35
CA GLY A 9 -2.93 -10.77 9.09
C GLY A 9 -2.32 -10.53 7.71
N ARG A 10 -3.16 -10.40 6.68
CA ARG A 10 -2.73 -10.12 5.31
C ARG A 10 -2.12 -8.75 5.16
N GLU A 11 -2.69 -7.71 5.77
CA GLU A 11 -2.14 -6.36 5.79
C GLU A 11 -0.72 -6.36 6.32
N GLN A 12 -0.47 -7.06 7.44
CA GLN A 12 0.87 -7.16 8.00
C GLN A 12 1.84 -7.85 7.02
N VAL A 13 1.40 -8.92 6.36
CA VAL A 13 2.21 -9.62 5.35
C VAL A 13 2.48 -8.72 4.14
N ALA A 14 1.48 -7.97 3.66
CA ALA A 14 1.60 -6.99 2.58
C ALA A 14 2.64 -5.92 2.92
N ARG A 15 2.53 -5.30 4.10
CA ARG A 15 3.47 -4.26 4.55
C ARG A 15 4.90 -4.79 4.62
N VAL A 16 5.08 -6.02 5.12
CA VAL A 16 6.40 -6.66 5.17
C VAL A 16 6.93 -6.94 3.76
N ALA A 17 6.10 -7.45 2.86
CA ALA A 17 6.47 -7.72 1.48
C ALA A 17 6.83 -6.43 0.73
N MET A 18 5.99 -5.38 0.80
CA MET A 18 6.26 -4.08 0.19
C MET A 18 7.54 -3.44 0.75
N ARG A 19 7.77 -3.52 2.06
CA ARG A 19 9.02 -3.06 2.69
C ARG A 19 10.22 -3.83 2.17
N ALA A 20 10.15 -5.17 2.17
CA ALA A 20 11.23 -6.00 1.66
C ALA A 20 11.47 -5.75 0.16
N ALA A 21 10.41 -5.50 -0.61
CA ALA A 21 10.47 -5.19 -2.03
C ALA A 21 11.17 -3.83 -2.26
N LEU A 22 10.85 -2.81 -1.47
CA LEU A 22 11.55 -1.52 -1.47
C LEU A 22 13.03 -1.67 -1.05
N GLU A 23 13.31 -2.40 0.03
CA GLU A 23 14.69 -2.56 0.54
C GLU A 23 15.57 -3.41 -0.38
N ASN A 24 15.01 -4.44 -1.02
CA ASN A 24 15.75 -5.31 -1.95
C ASN A 24 15.75 -4.80 -3.40
N GLN A 25 15.15 -3.63 -3.69
CA GLN A 25 14.93 -3.14 -5.06
C GLN A 25 14.22 -4.19 -5.94
N GLN A 26 13.37 -5.01 -5.31
CA GLN A 26 12.58 -6.07 -5.94
C GLN A 26 11.11 -5.68 -6.08
N ALA A 27 10.68 -4.56 -5.50
CA ALA A 27 9.45 -3.91 -5.92
C ALA A 27 9.70 -3.59 -7.39
N GLU A 28 8.95 -4.23 -8.29
CA GLU A 28 9.08 -4.10 -9.74
C GLU A 28 8.77 -2.67 -10.18
N ASP A 29 9.66 -1.75 -9.84
CA ASP A 29 9.57 -0.30 -9.91
C ASP A 29 8.27 0.30 -9.32
N SER A 30 7.23 -0.46 -8.98
CA SER A 30 5.86 0.01 -8.86
C SER A 30 5.63 0.76 -7.55
N VAL A 31 6.11 0.22 -6.43
CA VAL A 31 6.01 0.89 -5.12
C VAL A 31 6.96 2.09 -5.05
N GLU A 32 8.18 1.94 -5.57
CA GLU A 32 9.14 3.04 -5.58
C GLU A 32 8.69 4.18 -6.51
N LEU A 33 8.24 3.86 -7.72
CA LEU A 33 7.70 4.80 -8.70
C LEU A 33 6.44 5.48 -8.18
N PHE A 34 5.52 4.74 -7.55
CA PHE A 34 4.38 5.34 -6.86
C PHE A 34 4.87 6.41 -5.89
N ILE A 35 5.80 6.07 -5.00
CA ILE A 35 6.27 7.01 -3.98
C ILE A 35 6.97 8.21 -4.62
N GLN A 36 7.87 7.99 -5.59
CA GLN A 36 8.58 9.07 -6.27
C GLN A 36 7.63 10.01 -7.00
N HIS A 37 6.66 9.45 -7.75
CA HIS A 37 5.66 10.22 -8.46
C HIS A 37 4.87 11.12 -7.48
N HIS A 38 4.39 10.56 -6.37
CA HIS A 38 3.64 11.33 -5.39
C HIS A 38 4.51 12.33 -4.61
N LEU A 39 5.80 12.04 -4.38
CA LEU A 39 6.71 13.00 -3.76
C LEU A 39 6.90 14.25 -4.63
N GLU A 40 6.82 14.11 -5.95
CA GLU A 40 6.91 15.22 -6.91
C GLU A 40 5.55 15.90 -7.14
N GLU A 41 4.44 15.15 -7.15
CA GLU A 41 3.09 15.67 -7.41
C GLU A 41 2.42 16.29 -6.17
N ILE A 42 2.64 15.72 -4.98
CA ILE A 42 2.00 16.16 -3.73
C ILE A 42 2.80 17.27 -3.06
N GLU A 43 2.11 18.29 -2.57
CA GLU A 43 2.72 19.40 -1.87
C GLU A 43 3.52 18.97 -0.62
N PRO A 44 4.70 19.58 -0.37
CA PRO A 44 5.56 19.24 0.77
C PRO A 44 4.92 19.50 2.13
N ASP A 45 3.86 20.31 2.19
CA ASP A 45 3.12 20.58 3.43
C ASP A 45 2.30 19.37 3.89
N TYR A 46 1.75 18.59 2.94
CA TYR A 46 1.08 17.33 3.23
C TYR A 46 2.03 16.34 3.89
N TRP A 47 3.22 16.16 3.30
CA TRP A 47 4.23 15.27 3.84
C TRP A 47 4.74 15.74 5.21
N LYS A 48 4.89 17.05 5.43
CA LYS A 48 5.25 17.59 6.75
C LYS A 48 4.18 17.31 7.80
N LYS A 49 2.90 17.43 7.45
CA LYS A 49 1.77 17.15 8.36
C LYS A 49 1.79 15.70 8.84
N TYR A 50 2.08 14.76 7.96
CA TYR A 50 2.02 13.32 8.25
C TYR A 50 3.35 12.70 8.70
N CYS A 51 4.43 12.98 7.97
CA CYS A 51 5.74 12.38 8.18
C CYS A 51 6.71 13.31 8.93
N GLY A 52 6.35 14.58 9.16
CA GLY A 52 7.23 15.59 9.79
C GLY A 52 8.34 16.12 8.87
N SER A 53 8.40 15.68 7.61
CA SER A 53 9.42 16.07 6.62
C SER A 53 8.75 16.48 5.31
N ALA A 54 9.32 17.45 4.60
CA ALA A 54 8.88 17.80 3.25
C ALA A 54 9.17 16.70 2.22
N VAL A 55 10.19 15.88 2.50
CA VAL A 55 10.62 14.76 1.66
C VAL A 55 10.77 13.55 2.56
N PRO A 56 9.69 12.78 2.78
CA PRO A 56 9.73 11.55 3.55
C PRO A 56 10.48 10.45 2.80
N THR A 57 11.00 9.48 3.54
CA THR A 57 11.62 8.31 2.92
C THR A 57 10.54 7.34 2.41
N PRO A 58 10.85 6.46 1.44
CA PRO A 58 9.89 5.48 0.93
C PRO A 58 9.25 4.62 2.02
N LEU A 59 10.03 4.29 3.05
CA LEU A 59 9.55 3.55 4.22
C LEU A 59 8.54 4.36 5.04
N GLN A 60 8.70 5.68 5.17
CA GLN A 60 7.72 6.53 5.85
C GLN A 60 6.43 6.66 5.04
N VAL A 61 6.53 6.79 3.72
CA VAL A 61 5.36 6.82 2.84
C VAL A 61 4.62 5.49 2.90
N LEU A 62 5.32 4.36 2.89
CA LEU A 62 4.74 3.03 3.07
C LEU A 62 4.03 2.88 4.43
N ASP A 63 4.60 3.43 5.50
CA ASP A 63 3.97 3.40 6.83
C ASP A 63 2.71 4.27 6.86
N LEU A 64 2.72 5.38 6.12
CA LEU A 64 1.58 6.30 5.95
C LEU A 64 0.42 5.68 5.15
N LEU A 65 0.71 4.76 4.23
CA LEU A 65 -0.34 4.12 3.41
C LEU A 65 -1.41 3.50 4.31
N VAL A 66 -2.66 3.80 3.95
CA VAL A 66 -3.86 3.23 4.57
C VAL A 66 -4.47 2.23 3.62
N LEU A 67 -5.14 1.23 4.17
CA LEU A 67 -5.88 0.26 3.36
C LEU A 67 -7.07 0.99 2.72
N ALA A 68 -7.10 1.06 1.39
CA ALA A 68 -8.26 1.50 0.65
C ALA A 68 -9.28 0.36 0.76
N ASP A 69 -10.24 0.48 1.67
CA ASP A 69 -11.19 -0.57 1.98
C ASP A 69 -12.11 -0.82 0.78
N PRO A 70 -12.05 -1.99 0.10
CA PRO A 70 -12.95 -2.30 -1.01
C PRO A 70 -14.19 -3.11 -0.56
N TRP A 71 -14.54 -3.11 0.74
CA TRP A 71 -15.50 -4.06 1.30
C TRP A 71 -16.96 -3.56 1.37
N GLU A 72 -17.46 -2.94 0.30
CA GLU A 72 -18.92 -2.87 0.08
C GLU A 72 -19.45 -4.01 -0.81
N SER A 73 -18.57 -4.88 -1.33
CA SER A 73 -18.97 -5.99 -2.20
C SER A 73 -18.91 -7.32 -1.44
N ASP A 74 -20.05 -8.01 -1.31
CA ASP A 74 -20.24 -9.33 -0.68
C ASP A 74 -19.50 -10.48 -1.43
N GLU A 75 -18.48 -10.17 -2.24
CA GLU A 75 -17.79 -11.15 -3.07
C GLU A 75 -16.57 -11.74 -2.36
N ILE A 76 -16.60 -13.05 -2.23
CA ILE A 76 -15.63 -13.88 -1.51
C ILE A 76 -14.22 -13.80 -2.15
N ASP A 77 -14.16 -13.42 -3.43
CA ASP A 77 -12.96 -13.32 -4.29
C ASP A 77 -12.11 -12.07 -4.00
N SER A 78 -12.73 -10.99 -3.51
CA SER A 78 -12.03 -9.74 -3.15
C SER A 78 -11.07 -9.90 -1.96
N ARG A 79 -11.02 -11.10 -1.35
CA ARG A 79 -10.20 -11.40 -0.15
C ARG A 79 -8.75 -11.65 -0.50
N GLU A 80 -8.45 -11.91 -1.76
CA GLU A 80 -7.12 -12.23 -2.24
C GLU A 80 -6.33 -11.00 -2.69
N MET A 81 -6.91 -9.80 -2.61
CA MET A 81 -6.23 -8.55 -2.97
C MET A 81 -6.44 -7.51 -1.87
N LEU A 82 -5.42 -6.70 -1.59
CA LEU A 82 -5.50 -5.56 -0.68
C LEU A 82 -4.97 -4.31 -1.37
N ASP A 83 -5.79 -3.28 -1.39
CA ASP A 83 -5.46 -2.00 -1.98
C ASP A 83 -4.95 -1.05 -0.89
N PHE A 84 -3.84 -0.36 -1.17
CA PHE A 84 -3.24 0.63 -0.29
C PHE A 84 -3.23 1.98 -0.98
N THR A 85 -3.67 3.02 -0.29
CA THR A 85 -3.68 4.38 -0.81
C THR A 85 -3.16 5.38 0.23
N LEU A 86 -2.98 6.63 -0.19
CA LEU A 86 -2.60 7.71 0.72
C LEU A 86 -3.83 8.23 1.49
N PRO A 87 -3.66 8.65 2.75
CA PRO A 87 -4.73 9.28 3.50
C PRO A 87 -5.19 10.60 2.85
N ASP A 88 -6.36 11.10 3.27
CA ASP A 88 -7.04 12.26 2.68
C ASP A 88 -7.45 12.11 1.20
N GLU A 89 -7.40 10.89 0.62
CA GLU A 89 -7.77 10.62 -0.78
C GLU A 89 -7.09 11.62 -1.76
N ILE A 90 -5.86 12.02 -1.44
CA ILE A 90 -5.10 13.01 -2.20
C ILE A 90 -4.70 12.51 -3.60
N THR A 91 -4.87 11.20 -3.82
CA THR A 91 -4.55 10.51 -5.05
C THR A 91 -5.59 9.44 -5.35
N GLN A 92 -5.77 9.16 -6.64
CA GLN A 92 -6.55 8.00 -7.11
C GLN A 92 -5.68 6.76 -7.29
N TYR A 93 -4.35 6.91 -7.22
CA TYR A 93 -3.45 5.78 -7.33
C TYR A 93 -3.53 4.90 -6.09
N VAL A 94 -3.49 3.58 -6.31
CA VAL A 94 -3.47 2.57 -5.26
C VAL A 94 -2.38 1.55 -5.52
N ILE A 95 -1.80 0.99 -4.47
CA ILE A 95 -0.94 -0.18 -4.53
C ILE A 95 -1.81 -1.40 -4.25
N CYS A 96 -2.04 -2.21 -5.28
CA CYS A 96 -2.76 -3.47 -5.19
C CYS A 96 -1.76 -4.59 -4.86
N VAL A 97 -2.01 -5.28 -3.74
CA VAL A 97 -1.21 -6.42 -3.31
C VAL A 97 -2.05 -7.68 -3.43
N SER A 98 -1.64 -8.58 -4.31
CA SER A 98 -2.30 -9.87 -4.52
C SER A 98 -1.69 -10.96 -3.64
N PHE A 99 -2.54 -11.86 -3.14
CA PHE A 99 -2.19 -12.96 -2.25
C PHE A 99 -2.55 -14.32 -2.85
N ASP A 100 -1.77 -15.35 -2.54
CA ASP A 100 -2.13 -16.74 -2.83
C ASP A 100 -3.17 -17.30 -1.83
N ALA A 101 -3.66 -18.50 -2.12
CA ALA A 101 -4.54 -19.28 -1.23
C ALA A 101 -3.90 -19.61 0.14
N LYS A 102 -2.59 -19.42 0.32
CA LYS A 102 -1.87 -19.58 1.59
C LYS A 102 -1.71 -18.26 2.34
N GLY A 103 -2.10 -17.13 1.76
CA GLY A 103 -1.95 -15.78 2.30
C GLY A 103 -0.57 -15.16 2.12
N GLN A 104 0.23 -15.64 1.17
CA GLN A 104 1.51 -15.03 0.80
C GLN A 104 1.33 -14.07 -0.36
N VAL A 105 2.10 -12.97 -0.38
CA VAL A 105 2.09 -12.04 -1.50
C VAL A 105 2.63 -12.72 -2.75
N ILE A 106 1.84 -12.68 -3.83
CA ILE A 106 2.22 -13.18 -5.15
C ILE A 106 2.62 -12.07 -6.10
N ASP A 107 2.03 -10.88 -5.94
CA ASP A 107 2.21 -9.75 -6.84
C ASP A 107 1.97 -8.43 -6.12
N ILE A 108 2.70 -7.38 -6.50
CA ILE A 108 2.54 -6.02 -6.00
C ILE A 108 2.54 -5.10 -7.21
N SER A 109 1.39 -4.53 -7.50
CA SER A 109 1.17 -3.69 -8.68
C SER A 109 0.62 -2.32 -8.29
N MET A 110 0.93 -1.30 -9.09
CA MET A 110 0.33 0.03 -8.97
C MET A 110 -0.87 0.13 -9.92
N GLU A 111 -2.04 0.48 -9.38
CA GLU A 111 -3.26 0.74 -10.13
C GLU A 111 -3.67 2.22 -10.04
N SER A 112 -4.37 2.72 -11.06
CA SER A 112 -4.77 4.12 -11.23
C SER A 112 -6.21 4.25 -11.71
#